data_AF-A0A969XU37-F1
#
_entry.id   AF-A0A969XU37-F1
#
_cell.length_a   1.000
_cell.length_b   1.000
_cell.length_c   1.000
_cell.angle_alpha   90.00
_cell.angle_beta   90.00
_cell.angle_gamma   90.00
#
_symmetry.space_group_name_H-M   'P 1'
#
loop_
_entity.id
_entity.type
_entity.pdbx_description
1 polymer ?
#
loop_
_entity_poly.entity_id
_entity_poly.type
_entity_poly.pdbx_seq_one_letter_code
_entity_poly.pdbx_strand_id
1 'polypeptide(L)'
;MFERFPARSRKVLERARREAAVLGSQDLQAEHILLALTSDPDPVVAGVLAEAGLDREAVLRALDAQEEAALATVGVSRAAFGLPPARPLRREPGWATTSKQALVRAQRSAAARRDRSIRPAHLLLGVLHAEAGAVPRLLAFAGVDGVELTTRVEAALDRAGSPK
;
A
#
# COMPACT_ATOMS: atom_id res chain seq x y z
N MET A 1 18.73 -5.04 2.20
CA MET A 1 18.16 -3.86 1.47
C MET A 1 17.31 -3.00 2.39
N PHE A 2 16.45 -3.59 3.22
CA PHE A 2 15.56 -2.86 4.14
C PHE A 2 16.19 -2.54 5.50
N GLU A 3 17.37 -3.11 5.84
CA GLU A 3 18.07 -2.77 7.09
C GLU A 3 18.40 -1.26 7.18
N ARG A 4 18.44 -0.57 6.04
CA ARG A 4 18.70 0.87 5.95
C ARG A 4 17.47 1.76 6.16
N PHE A 5 16.26 1.20 6.26
CA PHE A 5 15.07 2.01 6.57
C PHE A 5 15.02 2.36 8.05
N PRO A 6 14.55 3.57 8.40
CA PRO A 6 14.29 3.94 9.79
C PRO A 6 13.32 2.98 10.49
N ALA A 7 13.42 2.86 11.81
CA ALA A 7 12.66 1.89 12.61
C ALA A 7 11.15 1.93 12.33
N ARG A 8 10.56 3.12 12.19
CA ARG A 8 9.13 3.28 11.92
C ARG A 8 8.72 2.71 10.56
N SER A 9 9.43 3.08 9.50
CA SER A 9 9.18 2.57 8.15
C SER A 9 9.46 1.07 8.05
N ARG A 10 10.46 0.57 8.77
CA ARG A 10 10.72 -0.88 8.88
C ARG A 10 9.53 -1.63 9.49
N LYS A 11 8.93 -1.09 10.56
CA LYS A 11 7.73 -1.67 11.20
C LYS A 11 6.54 -1.75 10.24
N VAL A 12 6.37 -0.75 9.37
CA VAL A 12 5.35 -0.79 8.30
C VAL A 12 5.62 -1.96 7.35
N LEU A 13 6.86 -2.14 6.89
CA LEU A 13 7.22 -3.23 5.97
C LEU A 13 7.09 -4.62 6.62
N GLU A 14 7.43 -4.75 7.89
CA GLU A 14 7.18 -5.99 8.66
C GLU A 14 5.68 -6.28 8.79
N ARG A 15 4.85 -5.24 9.00
CA ARG A 15 3.39 -5.41 8.98
C ARG A 15 2.88 -5.79 7.60
N ALA A 16 3.39 -5.17 6.54
CA ALA A 16 3.03 -5.50 5.16
C ALA A 16 3.37 -6.97 4.83
N ARG A 17 4.48 -7.50 5.35
CA ARG A 17 4.82 -8.92 5.23
C ARG A 17 3.82 -9.81 5.94
N ARG A 18 3.38 -9.43 7.14
CA ARG A 18 2.33 -10.16 7.86
C ARG A 18 1.01 -10.13 7.12
N GLU A 19 0.61 -8.98 6.57
CA GLU A 19 -0.61 -8.88 5.76
C GLU A 19 -0.52 -9.78 4.51
N ALA A 20 0.60 -9.76 3.78
CA ALA A 20 0.83 -10.67 2.66
C ALA A 20 0.73 -12.15 3.07
N ALA A 21 1.33 -12.52 4.21
CA ALA A 21 1.24 -13.88 4.72
C ALA A 21 -0.20 -14.25 5.11
N VAL A 22 -0.94 -13.37 5.79
CA VAL A 22 -2.35 -13.58 6.17
C VAL A 22 -3.22 -13.80 4.93
N LEU A 23 -3.00 -13.03 3.88
CA LEU A 23 -3.70 -13.15 2.60
C LEU A 23 -3.22 -14.33 1.73
N GLY A 24 -2.23 -15.10 2.19
CA GLY A 24 -1.70 -16.26 1.44
C GLY A 24 -0.79 -15.89 0.27
N SER A 25 -0.43 -14.63 0.12
CA SER A 25 0.42 -14.11 -0.95
C SER A 25 1.85 -14.62 -0.80
N GLN A 26 2.41 -15.20 -1.88
CA GLN A 26 3.80 -15.69 -1.89
C GLN A 26 4.82 -14.55 -1.85
N ASP A 27 4.43 -13.37 -2.33
CA ASP A 27 5.27 -12.19 -2.41
C ASP A 27 4.59 -10.97 -1.76
N LEU A 28 5.38 -10.16 -1.08
CA LEU A 28 5.00 -8.83 -0.63
C LEU A 28 4.93 -7.90 -1.84
N GLN A 29 3.71 -7.56 -2.23
CA GLN A 29 3.38 -6.56 -3.26
C GLN A 29 3.05 -5.18 -2.65
N ALA A 30 2.94 -4.15 -3.50
CA ALA A 30 2.72 -2.77 -3.06
C ALA A 30 1.40 -2.55 -2.31
N GLU A 31 0.33 -3.27 -2.67
CA GLU A 31 -0.97 -3.27 -2.00
C GLU A 31 -0.89 -3.74 -0.54
N HIS A 32 0.03 -4.64 -0.21
CA HIS A 32 0.26 -5.05 1.18
C HIS A 32 0.95 -3.94 1.99
N ILE A 33 1.79 -3.12 1.33
CA ILE A 33 2.36 -1.92 1.95
C ILE A 33 1.24 -0.90 2.21
N LEU A 34 0.35 -0.66 1.24
CA LEU A 34 -0.83 0.20 1.42
C LEU A 34 -1.68 -0.30 2.59
N LEU A 35 -2.02 -1.59 2.61
CA LEU A 35 -2.81 -2.19 3.67
C LEU A 35 -2.16 -2.00 5.05
N ALA A 36 -0.84 -2.21 5.17
CA ALA A 36 -0.12 -1.97 6.41
C ALA A 36 -0.11 -0.49 6.87
N LEU A 37 -0.11 0.44 5.92
CA LEU A 37 -0.13 1.88 6.16
C LEU A 37 -1.49 2.36 6.68
N THR A 38 -2.60 1.72 6.33
CA THR A 38 -3.94 2.04 6.88
C THR A 38 -4.01 1.96 8.41
N SER A 39 -3.10 1.19 9.02
CA SER A 39 -2.99 1.01 10.47
C SER A 39 -1.73 1.66 11.06
N ASP A 40 -1.00 2.47 10.29
CA ASP A 40 0.18 3.18 10.79
C ASP A 40 -0.23 4.49 11.49
N PRO A 41 0.28 4.78 12.70
CA PRO A 41 -0.10 5.97 13.44
C PRO A 41 0.65 7.24 12.97
N ASP A 42 1.27 7.23 11.78
CA ASP A 42 1.91 8.43 11.22
C ASP A 42 0.84 9.48 10.94
N PRO A 43 0.92 10.69 11.53
CA PRO A 43 -0.18 11.66 11.43
C PRO A 43 -0.51 12.06 10.00
N VAL A 44 0.50 12.10 9.12
CA VAL A 44 0.28 12.41 7.70
C VAL A 44 -0.47 11.26 7.05
N VAL A 45 0.02 10.01 7.21
CA VAL A 45 -0.61 8.81 6.64
C VAL A 45 -2.03 8.62 7.16
N ALA A 46 -2.22 8.67 8.48
CA ALA A 46 -3.52 8.46 9.12
C ALA A 46 -4.52 9.53 8.70
N GLY A 47 -4.11 10.80 8.65
CA GLY A 47 -4.98 11.90 8.23
C GLY A 47 -5.43 11.76 6.77
N VAL A 48 -4.49 11.63 5.83
CA VAL A 48 -4.84 11.61 4.40
C VAL A 48 -5.64 10.36 3.99
N LEU A 49 -5.36 9.20 4.60
CA LEU A 49 -6.12 7.98 4.34
C LEU A 49 -7.53 8.06 4.94
N ALA A 50 -7.68 8.60 6.15
CA ALA A 50 -8.99 8.77 6.77
C ALA A 50 -9.87 9.76 5.98
N GLU A 51 -9.30 10.90 5.56
CA GLU A 51 -10.02 11.88 4.73
C GLU A 51 -10.40 11.33 3.34
N ALA A 52 -9.66 10.35 2.83
CA ALA A 52 -9.99 9.65 1.59
C ALA A 52 -10.97 8.48 1.80
N GLY A 53 -11.39 8.19 3.04
CA GLY A 53 -12.23 7.03 3.36
C GLY A 53 -11.53 5.69 3.13
N LEU A 54 -10.19 5.67 3.08
CA LEU A 54 -9.39 4.49 2.74
C LEU A 54 -8.83 3.81 4.00
N ASP A 55 -9.73 3.18 4.75
CA ASP A 55 -9.36 2.34 5.89
C ASP A 55 -8.96 0.91 5.48
N ARG A 56 -8.56 0.10 6.46
CA ARG A 56 -8.12 -1.29 6.23
C ARG A 56 -9.21 -2.13 5.55
N GLU A 57 -10.48 -1.96 5.94
CA GLU A 57 -11.58 -2.74 5.39
C GLU A 57 -11.92 -2.32 3.97
N ALA A 58 -11.88 -1.01 3.67
CA ALA A 58 -12.05 -0.47 2.33
C ALA A 58 -11.01 -1.04 1.36
N VAL A 59 -9.73 -1.09 1.78
CA VAL A 59 -8.65 -1.70 1.00
C VAL A 59 -8.91 -3.19 0.75
N LEU A 60 -9.33 -3.95 1.75
CA LEU A 60 -9.64 -5.38 1.60
C LEU A 60 -10.84 -5.62 0.66
N ARG A 61 -11.93 -4.87 0.85
CA ARG A 61 -13.11 -4.95 -0.04
C ARG A 61 -12.75 -4.61 -1.49
N ALA A 62 -11.91 -3.60 -1.70
CA ALA A 62 -11.46 -3.22 -3.04
C ALA A 62 -10.55 -4.29 -3.68
N LEU A 63 -9.71 -4.98 -2.90
CA LEU A 63 -8.92 -6.11 -3.39
C LEU A 63 -9.81 -7.28 -3.83
N ASP A 64 -10.80 -7.64 -3.02
CA ASP A 64 -11.75 -8.70 -3.36
C ASP A 64 -12.58 -8.33 -4.60
N ALA A 65 -13.06 -7.09 -4.68
CA ALA A 65 -13.80 -6.60 -5.86
C ALA A 65 -12.93 -6.61 -7.13
N GLN A 66 -11.66 -6.23 -7.02
CA GLN A 66 -10.72 -6.28 -8.13
C GLN A 66 -10.49 -7.72 -8.63
N GLU A 67 -10.34 -8.69 -7.72
CA GLU A 67 -10.18 -10.10 -8.06
C GLU A 67 -11.43 -10.65 -8.75
N GLU A 68 -12.61 -10.42 -8.16
CA GLU A 68 -13.88 -10.88 -8.74
C GLU A 68 -14.10 -10.27 -10.13
N ALA A 69 -13.81 -8.98 -10.30
CA ALA A 69 -13.91 -8.32 -11.61
C ALA A 69 -12.93 -8.92 -12.64
N ALA A 70 -11.70 -9.26 -12.22
CA ALA A 70 -10.72 -9.90 -13.08
C ALA A 70 -11.19 -11.30 -13.54
N LEU A 71 -11.75 -12.10 -12.63
CA LEU A 71 -12.30 -13.43 -12.97
C LEU A 71 -13.54 -13.33 -13.86
N ALA A 72 -14.39 -12.33 -13.64
CA ALA A 72 -15.58 -12.11 -14.45
C ALA A 72 -15.25 -11.85 -15.94
N THR A 73 -14.06 -11.29 -16.25
CA THR A 73 -13.63 -11.07 -17.64
C THR A 73 -13.53 -12.36 -18.47
N VAL A 74 -13.33 -13.50 -17.81
CA VAL A 74 -13.28 -14.83 -18.44
C VAL A 74 -14.52 -15.68 -18.10
N GLY A 75 -15.57 -15.06 -17.55
CA GLY A 75 -16.82 -15.75 -17.19
C GLY A 75 -16.72 -16.62 -15.92
N VAL A 76 -15.77 -16.33 -15.04
CA VAL A 76 -15.55 -17.07 -13.78
C VAL A 76 -15.98 -16.21 -12.59
N SER A 77 -16.60 -16.83 -11.57
CA SER A 77 -16.90 -16.19 -10.28
C SER A 77 -16.42 -17.08 -9.14
N ARG A 78 -15.80 -16.51 -8.09
CA ARG A 78 -15.34 -17.32 -6.94
C ARG A 78 -16.49 -18.01 -6.23
N ALA A 79 -17.63 -17.32 -6.12
CA ALA A 79 -18.83 -17.84 -5.47
C ALA A 79 -19.41 -19.05 -6.23
N ALA A 80 -19.35 -19.04 -7.57
CA ALA A 80 -19.86 -20.13 -8.40
C ALA A 80 -19.16 -21.47 -8.15
N PHE A 81 -17.90 -21.44 -7.71
CA PHE A 81 -17.10 -22.64 -7.45
C PHE A 81 -16.96 -22.99 -5.97
N GLY A 82 -17.60 -22.24 -5.06
CA GLY A 82 -17.53 -22.50 -3.61
C GLY A 82 -16.10 -22.55 -3.07
N LEU A 83 -15.18 -21.78 -3.66
CA LEU A 83 -13.75 -21.86 -3.32
C LEU A 83 -13.51 -21.36 -1.89
N PRO A 84 -12.72 -22.07 -1.08
CA PRO A 84 -12.38 -21.61 0.26
C PRO A 84 -11.55 -20.32 0.20
N PRO A 85 -11.54 -19.50 1.27
CA PRO A 85 -10.66 -18.35 1.34
C PRO A 85 -9.20 -18.77 1.26
N ALA A 86 -8.33 -17.82 0.85
CA ALA A 86 -6.90 -18.03 0.84
C ALA A 86 -6.41 -18.44 2.24
N ARG A 87 -5.52 -19.44 2.28
CA ARG A 87 -4.93 -19.90 3.54
C ARG A 87 -3.71 -19.05 3.87
N PRO A 88 -3.53 -18.65 5.14
CA PRO A 88 -2.33 -17.95 5.53
C PRO A 88 -1.05 -18.73 5.19
N LEU A 89 -0.05 -18.01 4.69
CA LEU A 89 1.25 -18.54 4.36
C LEU A 89 2.03 -18.86 5.63
N ARG A 90 2.63 -20.06 5.69
CA ARG A 90 3.45 -20.51 6.84
C ARG A 90 4.89 -20.01 6.78
N ARG A 91 5.35 -19.59 5.60
CA ARG A 91 6.68 -19.05 5.35
C ARG A 91 6.61 -17.54 5.17
N GLU A 92 7.75 -16.87 5.33
CA GLU A 92 7.84 -15.44 5.06
C GLU A 92 7.68 -15.17 3.54
N PRO A 93 6.80 -14.22 3.14
CA PRO A 93 6.65 -13.85 1.74
C PRO A 93 7.94 -13.25 1.14
N GLY A 94 8.17 -13.55 -0.13
CA GLY A 94 9.22 -12.93 -0.95
C GLY A 94 8.95 -11.45 -1.23
N TRP A 95 9.79 -10.83 -2.07
CA TRP A 95 9.61 -9.44 -2.48
C TRP A 95 9.22 -9.37 -3.96
N ALA A 96 8.01 -8.88 -4.22
CA ALA A 96 7.55 -8.59 -5.57
C ALA A 96 8.34 -7.42 -6.19
N THR A 97 8.27 -7.31 -7.52
CA THR A 97 8.79 -6.14 -8.24
C THR A 97 8.07 -4.86 -7.84
N THR A 98 6.75 -4.91 -7.65
CA THR A 98 5.92 -3.73 -7.33
C THR A 98 6.29 -3.10 -6.00
N SER A 99 6.57 -3.90 -4.97
CA SER A 99 7.02 -3.40 -3.67
C SER A 99 8.42 -2.83 -3.71
N LYS A 100 9.36 -3.49 -4.42
CA LYS A 100 10.70 -2.95 -4.64
C LYS A 100 10.66 -1.58 -5.32
N GLN A 101 9.84 -1.45 -6.37
CA GLN A 101 9.65 -0.17 -7.07
C GLN A 101 9.02 0.89 -6.17
N ALA A 102 8.01 0.54 -5.36
CA ALA A 102 7.42 1.47 -4.41
C ALA A 102 8.46 2.03 -3.43
N LEU A 103 9.40 1.19 -2.98
CA LEU A 103 10.47 1.61 -2.07
C LEU A 103 11.53 2.49 -2.74
N VAL A 104 11.84 2.24 -4.01
CA VAL A 104 12.70 3.15 -4.80
C VAL A 104 12.03 4.52 -4.96
N ARG A 105 10.72 4.56 -5.24
CA ARG A 105 9.96 5.81 -5.33
C ARG A 105 9.90 6.55 -3.98
N ALA A 106 9.69 5.82 -2.88
CA ALA A 106 9.72 6.39 -1.52
C ALA A 106 11.08 7.04 -1.20
N GLN A 107 12.19 6.36 -1.55
CA GLN A 107 13.53 6.90 -1.37
C GLN A 107 13.76 8.15 -2.22
N ARG A 108 13.33 8.15 -3.49
CA ARG A 108 13.43 9.31 -4.38
C ARG A 108 12.63 10.50 -3.84
N SER A 109 11.42 10.26 -3.35
CA SER A 109 10.57 11.30 -2.75
C SER A 109 11.22 11.96 -1.54
N ALA A 110 11.77 11.15 -0.61
CA ALA A 110 12.50 11.66 0.55
C ALA A 110 13.75 12.46 0.12
N ALA A 111 14.50 11.96 -0.87
CA ALA A 111 15.69 12.64 -1.38
C ALA A 111 15.36 13.98 -2.06
N ALA A 112 14.29 14.04 -2.86
CA ALA A 112 13.84 15.26 -3.53
C ALA A 112 13.47 16.36 -2.51
N ARG A 113 12.92 15.98 -1.36
CA ARG A 113 12.57 16.87 -0.25
C ARG A 113 13.74 17.16 0.71
N ARG A 114 14.90 16.52 0.48
CA ARG A 114 16.07 16.57 1.38
C ARG A 114 15.74 16.09 2.80
N ASP A 115 14.76 15.20 2.92
CA ASP A 115 14.40 14.59 4.20
C ASP A 115 15.53 13.65 4.65
N ARG A 116 15.97 13.81 5.90
CA ARG A 116 17.05 12.99 6.49
C ARG A 116 16.66 11.53 6.70
N SER A 117 15.37 11.19 6.56
CA SER A 117 14.86 9.84 6.83
C SER A 117 13.64 9.50 5.97
N ILE A 118 13.52 8.23 5.59
CA ILE A 118 12.32 7.74 4.90
C ILE A 118 11.25 7.42 5.96
N ARG A 119 10.20 8.23 6.03
CA ARG A 119 9.03 8.09 6.92
C ARG A 119 7.91 7.24 6.26
N PRO A 120 6.91 6.77 7.02
CA PRO A 120 5.73 6.09 6.46
C PRO A 120 5.02 6.88 5.36
N ALA A 121 4.93 8.21 5.49
CA ALA A 121 4.36 9.06 4.44
C ALA A 121 5.11 8.98 3.10
N HIS A 122 6.44 8.79 3.09
CA HIS A 122 7.18 8.53 1.86
C HIS A 122 6.90 7.15 1.29
N LEU A 123 6.67 6.14 2.15
CA LEU A 123 6.23 4.82 1.69
C LEU A 123 4.87 4.92 1.00
N LEU A 124 3.94 5.68 1.58
CA LEU A 124 2.63 5.93 1.00
C LEU A 124 2.77 6.59 -0.38
N LEU A 125 3.54 7.68 -0.52
CA LEU A 125 3.80 8.28 -1.83
C LEU A 125 4.42 7.29 -2.82
N GLY A 126 5.38 6.50 -2.38
CA GLY A 126 6.03 5.50 -3.24
C GLY A 126 5.05 4.45 -3.78
N VAL A 127 4.05 4.08 -2.97
CA VAL A 127 2.98 3.16 -3.35
C VAL A 127 1.97 3.84 -4.28
N LEU A 128 1.56 5.08 -3.98
CA LEU A 128 0.56 5.82 -4.77
C LEU A 128 1.07 6.22 -6.16
N HIS A 129 2.37 6.49 -6.31
CA HIS A 129 3.00 6.74 -7.62
C HIS A 129 3.18 5.48 -8.48
N ALA A 130 2.55 4.36 -8.15
CA ALA A 130 2.48 3.24 -9.09
C ALA A 130 1.62 3.64 -10.29
N GLU A 131 2.20 3.67 -11.50
CA GLU A 131 1.46 4.00 -12.72
C GLU A 131 0.55 2.85 -13.20
N ALA A 132 0.87 1.62 -12.77
CA ALA A 132 0.12 0.42 -13.13
C ALA A 132 0.18 -0.61 -11.98
N GLY A 133 -0.71 -1.59 -12.04
CA GLY A 133 -0.73 -2.74 -11.12
C GLY A 133 -1.98 -2.77 -10.25
N ALA A 134 -1.88 -3.40 -9.09
CA ALA A 134 -3.01 -3.57 -8.18
C ALA A 134 -3.40 -2.25 -7.50
N VAL A 135 -2.44 -1.41 -7.10
CA VAL A 135 -2.72 -0.20 -6.32
C VAL A 135 -3.62 0.80 -7.06
N PRO A 136 -3.35 1.20 -8.32
CA PRO A 136 -4.25 2.13 -9.02
C PRO A 136 -5.66 1.56 -9.23
N ARG A 137 -5.75 0.25 -9.53
CA ARG A 137 -7.04 -0.44 -9.71
C ARG A 137 -7.80 -0.52 -8.38
N LEU A 138 -7.12 -0.87 -7.30
CA LEU A 138 -7.68 -0.89 -5.95
C LEU A 138 -8.26 0.46 -5.57
N LEU A 139 -7.55 1.56 -5.80
CA LEU A 139 -8.06 2.90 -5.52
C LEU A 139 -9.33 3.19 -6.33
N ALA A 140 -9.37 2.79 -7.61
CA ALA A 140 -10.58 2.92 -8.44
C ALA A 140 -11.76 2.09 -7.88
N PHE A 141 -11.54 0.85 -7.44
CA PHE A 141 -12.58 0.03 -6.79
C PHE A 141 -13.00 0.57 -5.41
N ALA A 142 -12.11 1.27 -4.71
CA ALA A 142 -12.42 1.94 -3.46
C ALA A 142 -13.14 3.29 -3.67
N GLY A 143 -13.31 3.75 -4.92
CA GLY A 143 -13.87 5.07 -5.22
C GLY A 143 -12.97 6.23 -4.82
N VAL A 144 -11.66 5.99 -4.68
CA VAL A 144 -10.67 6.99 -4.27
C VAL A 144 -9.91 7.50 -5.48
N ASP A 145 -9.89 8.81 -5.67
CA ASP A 145 -9.03 9.45 -6.66
C ASP A 145 -7.57 9.37 -6.20
N GLY A 146 -6.79 8.51 -6.90
CA GLY A 146 -5.38 8.32 -6.59
C GLY A 146 -4.51 9.54 -6.86
N VAL A 147 -4.87 10.39 -7.83
CA VAL A 147 -4.15 11.63 -8.12
C VAL A 147 -4.39 12.62 -6.98
N GLU A 148 -5.65 12.81 -6.60
CA GLU A 148 -6.00 13.71 -5.49
C GLU A 148 -5.33 13.26 -4.17
N LEU A 149 -5.41 11.96 -3.85
CA LEU A 149 -4.79 11.40 -2.65
C LEU A 149 -3.26 11.61 -2.67
N THR A 150 -2.61 11.40 -3.81
CA THR A 150 -1.17 11.65 -3.98
C THR A 150 -0.83 13.11 -3.68
N THR A 151 -1.52 14.06 -4.34
CA THR A 151 -1.31 15.49 -4.14
C THR A 151 -1.50 15.89 -2.67
N ARG A 152 -2.49 15.29 -1.99
CA ARG A 152 -2.74 15.56 -0.57
C ARG A 152 -1.59 15.09 0.33
N VAL A 153 -1.02 13.92 0.05
CA VAL A 153 0.13 13.38 0.78
C VAL A 153 1.36 14.25 0.56
N GLU A 154 1.61 14.71 -0.68
CA GLU A 154 2.70 15.63 -0.99
C GLU A 154 2.57 16.93 -0.22
N ALA A 155 1.39 17.57 -0.28
CA ALA A 155 1.13 18.81 0.44
C ALA A 155 1.28 18.64 1.96
N ALA A 156 0.86 17.50 2.52
CA ALA A 156 1.01 17.21 3.94
C ALA A 156 2.47 16.99 4.34
N LEU A 157 3.28 16.35 3.49
CA LEU A 157 4.72 16.20 3.69
C LEU A 157 5.44 17.55 3.66
N ASP A 158 5.09 18.43 2.72
CA ASP A 158 5.72 19.74 2.58
C ASP A 158 5.40 20.66 3.78
N ARG A 159 4.16 20.58 4.31
CA ARG A 159 3.79 21.23 5.58
C ARG A 159 4.56 20.67 6.77
N ALA A 160 4.74 19.34 6.83
CA ALA A 160 5.45 18.68 7.93
C ALA A 160 6.98 18.83 7.87
N GLY A 161 7.54 19.13 6.70
CA GLY A 161 8.97 19.34 6.46
C GLY A 161 9.40 20.81 6.54
N SER A 162 8.46 21.75 6.63
CA SER A 162 8.78 23.17 6.83
C SER A 162 9.49 23.36 8.18
N PRO A 163 10.71 23.91 8.22
CA PRO A 163 11.37 24.22 9.49
C PRO A 163 10.52 25.24 10.26
N LYS A 164 10.28 24.95 11.54
CA LYS A 164 9.81 25.96 12.48
C LYS A 164 10.95 26.91 12.85
#